data_AF-A0A814IJ61-F1
#
_entry.id   AF-A0A814IJ61-F1
#
_cell.length_a   1.000
_cell.length_b   1.000
_cell.length_c   1.000
_cell.angle_alpha   90.00
_cell.angle_beta   90.00
_cell.angle_gamma   90.00
#
_symmetry.space_group_name_H-M   'P 1'
#
loop_
_entity.id
_entity.type
_entity.pdbx_description
1 polymer ?
#
loop_
_entity_poly.entity_id
_entity_poly.type
_entity_poly.pdbx_seq_one_letter_code
_entity_poly.pdbx_strand_id
1 'polypeptide(L)' 'MNVYIADGGNNRIQLFCANSNVGVTIAGNGTSGNGATQLSGPRGIAFDSAMNMYIGDTGNGRVQKFTKL' A
#
# COMPACT_ATOMS: atom_id res chain seq x y z
N MET A 1 -5.12 7.44 16.06
CA MET A 1 -5.05 6.17 15.31
C MET A 1 -4.50 6.46 13.92
N ASN A 2 -3.55 5.66 13.43
CA ASN A 2 -3.12 5.74 12.03
C ASN A 2 -4.07 4.92 11.16
N VAL A 3 -4.33 5.37 9.93
CA VAL A 3 -5.17 4.67 8.96
C VAL A 3 -4.37 4.37 7.71
N TYR A 4 -4.37 3.10 7.30
CA TYR A 4 -3.75 2.62 6.06
C TYR A 4 -4.85 2.32 5.05
N ILE A 5 -4.73 2.86 3.84
CA ILE A 5 -5.77 2.77 2.81
C ILE A 5 -5.17 2.17 1.55
N ALA A 6 -5.78 1.08 1.07
CA ALA A 6 -5.55 0.58 -0.28
C ALA A 6 -6.35 1.45 -1.26
N ASP A 7 -5.69 2.50 -1.78
CA ASP A 7 -6.28 3.45 -2.72
C ASP A 7 -6.22 2.85 -4.14
N GLY A 8 -7.00 1.77 -4.33
CA GLY A 8 -6.87 0.84 -5.45
C GLY A 8 -7.00 1.48 -6.83
N GLY A 9 -7.95 2.42 -6.98
CA GLY A 9 -8.14 3.16 -8.24
C GLY A 9 -6.93 4.02 -8.62
N ASN A 10 -6.15 4.45 -7.62
CA ASN A 10 -4.94 5.25 -7.80
C ASN A 10 -3.65 4.41 -7.69
N ASN A 11 -3.73 3.07 -7.68
CA ASN A 11 -2.57 2.17 -7.70
C ASN A 11 -1.51 2.47 -6.62
N ARG A 12 -1.95 2.81 -5.40
CA ARG A 12 -1.07 3.18 -4.28
C ARG A 12 -1.65 2.81 -2.92
N ILE A 13 -0.80 2.86 -1.90
CA ILE A 13 -1.18 2.77 -0.49
C ILE A 13 -0.95 4.12 0.18
N GLN A 14 -1.96 4.62 0.90
CA GLN A 14 -1.88 5.86 1.67
C GLN A 14 -1.81 5.57 3.18
N LEU A 15 -0.98 6.34 3.89
CA LEU A 15 -0.97 6.43 5.34
C LEU A 15 -1.48 7.80 5.77
N PHE A 16 -2.50 7.80 6.61
CA PHE A 16 -2.94 8.96 7.37
C PHE A 16 -2.49 8.77 8.82
N CYS A 17 -1.56 9.63 9.26
CA CYS A 17 -1.16 9.67 10.65
C CYS A 17 -2.32 10.13 11.54
N ALA A 18 -2.29 9.74 12.82
CA ALA A 18 -3.28 10.20 13.79
C ALA A 18 -3.45 11.72 13.74
N ASN A 19 -4.70 12.17 13.59
CA ASN A 19 -5.09 13.58 13.50
C ASN A 19 -4.56 14.34 12.26
N SER A 20 -4.06 13.65 11.24
CA SER A 20 -3.71 14.25 9.93
C SER A 20 -4.88 14.12 8.96
N ASN A 21 -5.16 15.19 8.21
CA ASN A 21 -6.03 15.17 7.03
C ASN A 21 -5.24 15.05 5.71
N VAL A 22 -3.90 14.95 5.80
CA VAL A 22 -3.01 14.75 4.66
C VAL A 22 -2.52 13.31 4.66
N GLY A 23 -2.71 12.63 3.53
CA GLY A 23 -2.21 11.28 3.28
C GLY A 23 -0.80 11.31 2.69
N VAL A 24 0.01 10.34 3.09
CA VAL A 24 1.35 10.11 2.52
C VAL A 24 1.33 8.79 1.75
N THR A 25 1.83 8.81 0.52
CA THR A 25 2.06 7.58 -0.26
C THR A 25 3.21 6.81 0.35
N ILE A 26 2.96 5.58 0.79
CA ILE A 26 3.97 4.71 1.41
C ILE A 26 4.33 3.47 0.58
N ALA A 27 3.51 3.15 -0.44
CA ALA A 27 3.79 2.09 -1.42
C ALA A 27 2.98 2.36 -2.70
N GLY A 28 3.49 1.90 -3.84
CA GLY A 28 2.95 2.27 -5.16
C GLY A 28 3.32 3.70 -5.56
N ASN A 29 3.45 3.95 -6.86
CA ASN A 29 3.86 5.25 -7.39
C ASN A 29 2.71 6.00 -8.11
N GLY A 30 1.48 5.53 -7.98
CA GLY A 30 0.31 6.13 -8.65
C GLY A 30 0.02 5.54 -10.03
N THR A 31 0.94 4.79 -10.61
CA THR A 31 0.82 4.23 -11.96
C THR A 31 0.64 2.72 -11.88
N SER A 32 -0.39 2.20 -12.58
CA SER A 32 -0.60 0.76 -12.70
C SER A 32 0.62 0.10 -13.37
N GLY A 33 1.09 -1.00 -12.79
CA GLY A 33 2.19 -1.78 -13.35
C GLY A 33 2.65 -2.90 -12.42
N ASN A 34 3.64 -3.67 -12.86
CA ASN A 34 4.16 -4.84 -12.15
C ASN A 34 5.62 -4.68 -11.66
N GLY A 35 6.23 -3.50 -11.87
CA GLY A 35 7.54 -3.17 -11.33
C GLY A 35 7.60 -3.21 -9.80
N ALA A 36 8.82 -3.17 -9.25
CA ALA A 36 9.06 -3.31 -7.81
C ALA A 36 8.39 -2.21 -6.95
N THR A 37 8.18 -1.02 -7.52
CA THR A 37 7.51 0.11 -6.84
C THR A 37 6.11 0.39 -7.39
N GLN A 38 5.62 -0.46 -8.30
CA GLN A 38 4.30 -0.34 -8.91
C GLN A 38 3.33 -1.35 -8.29
N LEU A 39 2.07 -0.96 -8.30
CA LEU A 39 0.92 -1.78 -7.91
C LEU A 39 -0.10 -1.72 -9.05
N SER A 40 -1.01 -2.69 -9.09
CA SER A 40 -2.16 -2.69 -9.97
C SER A 40 -3.40 -3.05 -9.17
N GLY A 41 -4.27 -2.06 -8.94
CA GLY A 41 -5.51 -2.23 -8.20
C GLY A 41 -5.37 -2.94 -6.84
N PRO A 42 -4.53 -2.45 -5.91
CA PRO A 42 -4.40 -3.07 -4.59
C PRO A 42 -5.72 -3.01 -3.81
N ARG A 43 -6.04 -4.08 -3.07
CA ARG A 43 -7.32 -4.19 -2.32
C ARG A 43 -7.18 -4.53 -0.84
N GLY A 44 -6.12 -5.23 -0.46
CA GLY A 44 -5.92 -5.72 0.90
C GLY A 44 -4.60 -5.23 1.49
N ILE A 45 -4.60 -4.99 2.80
CA ILE A 45 -3.42 -4.67 3.59
C ILE A 45 -3.46 -5.52 4.86
N ALA A 46 -2.33 -6.15 5.20
CA ALA A 46 -2.13 -6.82 6.49
C ALA A 46 -0.75 -6.47 7.05
N PHE A 47 -0.60 -6.57 8.37
CA PHE A 47 0.67 -6.37 9.05
C PHE A 47 1.06 -7.63 9.81
N ASP A 48 2.35 -7.94 9.86
CA ASP A 48 2.89 -8.90 10.82
C ASP A 48 3.29 -8.21 12.13
N SER A 49 3.70 -9.01 13.14
CA SER A 49 4.12 -8.49 14.45
C SER A 49 5.41 -7.65 14.40
N ALA A 50 6.17 -7.73 13.31
CA ALA A 50 7.34 -6.91 13.06
C ALA A 50 7.01 -5.64 12.26
N MET A 51 5.71 -5.34 12.06
CA MET A 51 5.22 -4.19 11.31
C MET A 51 5.63 -4.19 9.83
N ASN A 52 5.92 -5.36 9.25
CA ASN A 52 6.01 -5.46 7.79
C ASN A 52 4.60 -5.43 7.21
N MET A 53 4.44 -4.70 6.10
CA MET A 53 3.17 -4.54 5.41
C MET A 53 3.08 -5.53 4.25
N TYR A 54 1.95 -6.22 4.13
CA TYR A 54 1.64 -7.13 3.03
C TYR A 54 0.47 -6.55 2.24
N ILE A 55 0.66 -6.38 0.94
CA ILE A 55 -0.31 -5.77 0.04
C ILE A 55 -0.84 -6.84 -0.92
N GLY A 56 -2.17 -6.97 -0.98
CA GLY A 56 -2.85 -7.72 -2.03
C GLY A 56 -2.86 -6.92 -3.34
N ASP A 57 -1.81 -7.08 -4.15
CA ASP A 57 -1.61 -6.44 -5.46
C ASP A 57 -2.45 -7.17 -6.53
N THR A 58 -3.77 -6.97 -6.42
CA THR A 58 -4.79 -7.88 -6.98
C THR A 58 -4.76 -7.92 -8.50
N GLY A 59 -4.57 -6.78 -9.17
CA GLY A 59 -4.48 -6.71 -10.64
C GLY A 59 -3.27 -7.47 -11.20
N ASN A 60 -2.23 -7.64 -10.40
CA ASN A 60 -1.05 -8.42 -10.76
C ASN A 60 -1.11 -9.89 -10.27
N GLY A 61 -2.16 -10.30 -9.55
CA GLY A 61 -2.30 -11.66 -9.02
C GLY A 61 -1.20 -12.05 -8.01
N ARG A 62 -0.66 -11.10 -7.25
CA ARG A 62 0.45 -11.34 -6.30
C ARG A 62 0.23 -10.69 -4.94
N VAL A 63 1.02 -11.11 -3.96
CA VAL A 63 1.19 -10.41 -2.68
C VAL A 63 2.58 -9.78 -2.65
N GLN A 64 2.66 -8.49 -2.30
CA GLN A 64 3.94 -7.80 -2.12
C GLN A 64 4.18 -7.48 -0.64
N LYS A 65 5.40 -7.74 -0.17
CA LYS A 65 5.86 -7.39 1.18
C LYS A 65 6.66 -6.09 1.12
N PHE A 66 6.27 -5.12 1.94
CA PHE A 66 6.98 -3.86 2.16
C PHE A 66 7.47 -3.80 3.59
N THR A 67 8.79 -3.79 3.74
CA THR A 67 9.46 -3.65 5.03
C THR A 67 9.89 -2.20 5.20
N LYS A 68 9.71 -1.62 6.39
CA LYS A 68 10.53 -0.47 6.77
C LYS A 68 11.95 -1.00 6.92
N LEU A 69 12.89 -0.48 6.13
CA LEU A 69 14.31 -0.62 6.43
C LEU A 69 14.60 -0.04 7.82
#